data_AF-A0A167UUP2-F1
#
_entry.id   AF-A0A167UUP2-F1
#
_cell.length_a   1.000
_cell.length_b   1.000
_cell.length_c   1.000
_cell.angle_alpha   90.00
_cell.angle_beta   90.00
_cell.angle_gamma   90.00
#
_symmetry.space_group_name_H-M   'P 1'
#
loop_
_entity.id
_entity.type
_entity.pdbx_description
1 polymer ?
#
loop_
_entity_poly.entity_id
_entity_poly.type
_entity_poly.pdbx_seq_one_letter_code
_entity_poly.pdbx_strand_id
1 'polypeptide(L)'
;MHDFCSKRCAAAAKNKGSSSRKPSQAPSGPPVAAPGNCDHCHIRPKYNDGAQDLSFCSKSCAADFRTNLASSQPASNVNGTRSKNPCRIAGCPQPCQQLGGIAKANKYCSPAHKTLGETVCLMCRANPKQGDLHFCGKTCADEAISRGPIILEVPEGHITFGSVSEQFKTSWRHNNKACPPVKAVFKIISSQASLAKYDAYRAAVEARGNFVASGRSAGNENRRWHGTRRECKLGDKGYTKFCTSTSCSLCCIVKTSFDLGMFGKKTGWGRFGKGLYTSATSSKSDDYASNKLPSPYKAILLNKVVVGKGYKVTENATTMTGPPTGYDSVLAEKGGKLNHDELVIYDNDAIRPSYIVLFET
;
A
#
# COMPACT_ATOMS: atom_id res chain seq x y z
N MET A 1 0.07 -18.99 -9.07
CA MET A 1 -1.18 -18.21 -9.06
C MET A 1 -1.45 -17.85 -7.60
N HIS A 2 -1.64 -16.56 -7.24
CA HIS A 2 -2.07 -16.21 -5.89
C HIS A 2 -3.50 -15.69 -6.01
N ASP A 3 -4.44 -16.45 -5.49
CA ASP A 3 -5.89 -16.20 -5.68
C ASP A 3 -6.44 -15.11 -4.76
N PHE A 4 -5.58 -14.42 -4.00
CA PHE A 4 -6.02 -13.51 -2.93
C PHE A 4 -5.28 -12.17 -2.93
N CYS A 5 -6.08 -11.10 -2.82
CA CYS A 5 -5.65 -9.70 -2.82
C CYS A 5 -4.78 -9.26 -1.63
N SER A 6 -4.78 -10.02 -0.53
CA SER A 6 -4.02 -9.73 0.68
C SER A 6 -4.00 -10.95 1.62
N LYS A 7 -3.16 -10.90 2.66
CA LYS A 7 -3.19 -11.89 3.77
C LYS A 7 -4.56 -11.95 4.46
N ARG A 8 -5.28 -10.81 4.53
CA ARG A 8 -6.66 -10.75 5.04
C ARG A 8 -7.64 -11.50 4.13
N CYS A 9 -7.53 -11.31 2.82
CA CYS A 9 -8.36 -12.03 1.84
C CYS A 9 -8.14 -13.56 1.95
N ALA A 10 -6.90 -14.00 2.19
CA ALA A 10 -6.55 -15.41 2.38
C ALA A 10 -7.07 -16.01 3.70
N ALA A 11 -7.12 -15.22 4.78
CA ALA A 11 -7.62 -15.67 6.09
C ALA A 11 -9.15 -15.79 6.13
N ALA A 12 -9.88 -14.86 5.51
CA ALA A 12 -11.34 -14.88 5.45
C ALA A 12 -11.90 -16.09 4.69
N ALA A 13 -11.16 -16.61 3.70
CA ALA A 13 -11.53 -17.81 2.95
C ALA A 13 -11.41 -19.10 3.78
N LYS A 14 -10.50 -19.14 4.76
CA LYS A 14 -10.27 -20.31 5.62
C LYS A 14 -11.32 -20.48 6.74
N ASN A 15 -11.99 -19.38 7.14
CA ASN A 15 -12.93 -19.38 8.26
C ASN A 15 -14.40 -19.64 7.88
N LYS A 16 -14.71 -19.99 6.62
CA LYS A 16 -16.10 -20.28 6.17
C LYS A 16 -16.51 -21.75 6.28
N GLY A 17 -15.73 -22.58 6.98
CA GLY A 17 -16.11 -23.94 7.35
C GLY A 17 -16.65 -24.02 8.77
N SER A 18 -17.97 -24.17 8.88
CA SER A 18 -18.75 -24.55 10.07
C SER A 18 -19.27 -23.46 11.03
N SER A 19 -20.49 -23.74 11.47
CA SER A 19 -21.28 -23.15 12.56
C SER A 19 -22.29 -22.05 12.20
N SER A 20 -23.52 -22.52 12.10
CA SER A 20 -24.81 -21.85 12.09
C SER A 20 -25.22 -21.39 13.48
N ARG A 21 -25.63 -20.12 13.64
CA ARG A 21 -26.63 -19.66 14.62
C ARG A 21 -27.26 -18.32 14.17
N LYS A 22 -28.59 -18.27 14.24
CA LYS A 22 -29.50 -17.14 13.89
C LYS A 22 -29.71 -16.21 15.11
N PRO A 23 -30.37 -15.03 14.97
CA PRO A 23 -29.85 -13.76 15.47
C PRO A 23 -30.68 -13.11 16.59
N SER A 24 -30.08 -12.16 17.31
CA SER A 24 -30.79 -11.13 18.08
C SER A 24 -30.34 -9.73 17.64
N GLN A 25 -31.31 -8.81 17.60
CA GLN A 25 -31.23 -7.46 17.01
C GLN A 25 -30.53 -6.43 17.94
N ALA A 26 -29.73 -5.55 17.30
CA ALA A 26 -29.39 -4.11 17.51
C ALA A 26 -29.56 -3.39 18.89
N PRO A 27 -28.74 -2.34 19.24
CA PRO A 27 -28.23 -1.31 18.33
C PRO A 27 -26.79 -0.76 18.51
N SER A 28 -26.31 -0.18 17.41
CA SER A 28 -25.37 0.94 17.16
C SER A 28 -24.42 1.53 18.23
N GLY A 29 -23.12 1.62 17.84
CA GLY A 29 -22.18 2.68 18.25
C GLY A 29 -20.78 2.18 18.66
N PRO A 30 -19.66 2.81 18.22
CA PRO A 30 -18.35 2.52 18.80
C PRO A 30 -18.22 3.17 20.18
N PRO A 31 -17.56 2.55 21.18
CA PRO A 31 -17.38 3.20 22.47
C PRO A 31 -16.36 4.33 22.32
N VAL A 32 -16.87 5.56 22.37
CA VAL A 32 -16.13 6.72 22.86
C VAL A 32 -15.87 6.46 24.35
N ALA A 33 -14.64 6.69 24.82
CA ALA A 33 -14.32 6.55 26.24
C ALA A 33 -15.21 7.51 27.05
N ALA A 34 -16.16 6.96 27.80
CA ALA A 34 -16.98 7.73 28.71
C ALA A 34 -16.17 8.05 29.98
N PRO A 35 -16.29 9.26 30.55
CA PRO A 35 -15.80 9.53 31.89
C PRO A 35 -16.48 8.55 32.86
N GLY A 36 -15.69 7.70 33.52
CA GLY A 36 -16.20 6.61 34.37
C GLY A 36 -15.67 5.22 34.04
N ASN A 37 -14.90 5.04 32.95
CA ASN A 37 -14.27 3.76 32.61
C ASN A 37 -12.93 3.53 33.34
N CYS A 38 -12.58 2.25 33.51
CA CYS A 38 -11.35 1.78 34.14
C CYS A 38 -10.10 2.41 33.50
N ASP A 39 -9.21 2.92 34.33
CA ASP A 39 -8.00 3.63 33.92
C ASP A 39 -6.93 2.72 33.29
N HIS A 40 -7.11 1.38 33.32
CA HIS A 40 -6.20 0.42 32.70
C HIS A 40 -6.75 -0.20 31.41
N CYS A 41 -7.94 -0.81 31.45
CA CYS A 41 -8.48 -1.52 30.29
C CYS A 41 -9.36 -0.64 29.40
N HIS A 42 -9.87 0.49 29.91
CA HIS A 42 -10.80 1.42 29.26
C HIS A 42 -12.10 0.80 28.70
N ILE A 43 -12.33 -0.50 28.95
CA ILE A 43 -13.46 -1.27 28.42
C ILE A 43 -14.59 -1.38 29.45
N ARG A 44 -14.26 -1.53 30.73
CA ARG A 44 -15.22 -1.74 31.81
C ARG A 44 -15.35 -0.48 32.68
N PRO A 45 -16.52 -0.18 33.27
CA PRO A 45 -16.66 0.88 34.25
C PRO A 45 -15.75 0.71 35.46
N LYS A 46 -15.44 1.81 36.13
CA LYS A 46 -14.79 1.83 37.45
C LYS A 46 -15.58 0.99 38.46
N TYR A 47 -14.87 0.28 39.34
CA TYR A 47 -15.52 -0.58 40.34
C TYR A 47 -16.00 0.26 41.52
N ASN A 48 -17.29 0.22 41.84
CA ASN A 48 -17.84 0.86 43.03
C ASN A 48 -17.83 -0.11 44.21
N ASP A 49 -17.23 0.29 45.33
CA ASP A 49 -17.12 -0.55 46.54
C ASP A 49 -18.25 -0.36 47.56
N GLY A 50 -19.29 0.39 47.19
CA GLY A 50 -20.40 0.78 48.06
C GLY A 50 -20.20 2.14 48.74
N ALA A 51 -18.99 2.71 48.70
CA ALA A 51 -18.68 4.04 49.24
C ALA A 51 -18.08 4.98 48.19
N GLN A 52 -17.28 4.48 47.24
CA GLN A 52 -16.67 5.27 46.18
C GLN A 52 -16.37 4.45 44.91
N ASP A 53 -16.22 5.15 43.79
CA ASP A 53 -15.72 4.56 42.54
C ASP A 53 -14.19 4.45 42.56
N LEU A 54 -13.67 3.22 42.46
CA LEU A 54 -12.25 2.96 42.32
C LEU A 54 -11.80 3.15 40.87
N SER A 55 -10.59 3.68 40.67
CA SER A 55 -9.96 3.90 39.36
C SER A 55 -9.95 2.70 38.40
N PHE A 56 -10.10 1.47 38.90
CA PHE A 56 -9.98 0.24 38.12
C PHE A 56 -11.22 -0.65 38.26
N CYS A 57 -11.54 -1.41 37.21
CA CYS A 57 -12.69 -2.31 37.20
C CYS A 57 -12.46 -3.64 37.96
N SER A 58 -11.22 -3.94 38.36
CA SER A 58 -10.88 -5.18 39.10
C SER A 58 -9.52 -5.07 39.79
N LYS A 59 -9.29 -5.94 40.78
CA LYS A 59 -7.97 -6.11 41.42
C LYS A 59 -6.87 -6.48 40.41
N SER A 60 -7.20 -7.28 39.40
CA SER A 60 -6.27 -7.63 38.32
C SER A 60 -5.87 -6.40 37.50
N CYS A 61 -6.84 -5.58 37.06
CA CYS A 61 -6.53 -4.34 36.34
C CYS A 61 -5.74 -3.35 37.21
N ALA A 62 -5.99 -3.29 38.51
CA ALA A 62 -5.19 -2.49 39.43
C ALA A 62 -3.76 -3.01 39.59
N ALA A 63 -3.57 -4.34 39.64
CA ALA A 63 -2.26 -4.97 39.71
C ALA A 63 -1.47 -4.78 38.41
N ASP A 64 -2.10 -4.99 37.25
CA ASP A 64 -1.49 -4.80 35.93
C ASP A 64 -1.12 -3.33 35.67
N PHE A 65 -1.93 -2.40 36.19
CA PHE A 65 -1.59 -0.98 36.16
C PHE A 65 -0.39 -0.67 37.07
N ARG A 66 -0.33 -1.25 38.27
CA ARG A 66 0.80 -1.08 39.20
C ARG A 66 2.09 -1.73 38.72
N THR A 67 2.05 -2.88 38.05
CA THR A 67 3.24 -3.50 37.44
C THR A 67 3.75 -2.69 36.26
N ASN A 68 2.85 -2.09 35.47
CA ASN A 68 3.22 -1.12 34.43
C ASN A 68 3.79 0.18 35.03
N LEU A 69 3.27 0.67 36.16
CA LEU A 69 3.85 1.81 36.90
C LEU A 69 5.20 1.49 37.55
N ALA A 70 5.37 0.29 38.10
CA ALA A 70 6.65 -0.18 38.65
C ALA A 70 7.71 -0.37 37.56
N SER A 71 7.27 -0.60 36.31
CA SER A 71 8.11 -0.59 35.11
C SER A 71 8.37 0.83 34.57
N SER A 72 7.74 1.85 35.16
CA SER A 72 7.84 3.26 34.74
C SER A 72 8.12 4.26 35.88
N GLN A 73 8.58 3.80 37.05
CA GLN A 73 9.25 4.67 38.01
C GLN A 73 10.73 4.88 37.64
N PRO A 74 11.27 6.09 37.83
CA PRO A 74 12.60 6.44 37.40
C PRO A 74 13.62 5.71 38.27
N ALA A 75 14.20 4.64 37.73
CA ALA A 75 15.50 4.18 38.22
C ALA A 75 16.49 5.32 37.96
N SER A 76 16.78 6.06 39.03
CA SER A 76 17.98 6.87 39.17
C SER A 76 19.17 6.05 38.65
N ASN A 77 19.91 6.61 37.69
CA ASN A 77 21.12 6.02 37.10
C ASN A 77 20.95 4.72 36.30
N VAL A 78 20.20 4.75 35.20
CA VAL A 78 20.64 4.03 33.99
C VAL A 78 21.17 5.05 33.01
N ASN A 79 22.50 5.04 32.84
CA ASN A 79 23.24 5.78 31.82
C ASN A 79 22.91 5.24 30.42
N GLY A 80 21.63 5.26 30.04
CA GLY A 80 21.20 5.02 28.67
C GLY A 80 21.64 6.21 27.84
N THR A 81 22.67 6.02 27.02
CA THR A 81 23.15 7.03 26.09
C THR A 81 21.97 7.50 25.23
N ARG A 82 21.53 8.76 25.42
CA ARG A 82 20.52 9.38 24.56
C ARG A 82 21.07 9.33 23.14
N SER A 83 20.36 8.66 22.24
CA SER A 83 20.72 8.69 20.83
C SER A 83 20.56 10.13 20.34
N LYS A 84 21.55 10.67 19.62
CA LYS A 84 21.44 11.98 18.97
C LYS A 84 20.41 12.01 17.84
N ASN A 85 19.80 10.86 17.50
CA ASN A 85 18.88 10.77 16.38
C ASN A 85 17.50 11.34 16.75
N PRO A 86 16.94 12.25 15.95
CA PRO A 86 15.61 12.79 16.18
C PRO A 86 14.54 11.72 15.96
N CYS A 87 13.41 11.85 16.66
CA CYS A 87 12.24 11.02 16.43
C CYS A 87 11.73 11.18 14.99
N ARG A 88 11.36 10.07 14.35
CA ARG A 88 10.81 10.08 12.98
C ARG A 88 9.36 10.59 12.87
N ILE A 89 8.67 10.83 13.99
CA ILE A 89 7.37 11.50 13.95
C ILE A 89 7.58 12.98 13.64
N ALA A 90 6.90 13.45 12.59
CA ALA A 90 6.99 14.85 12.16
C ALA A 90 6.59 15.79 13.31
N GLY A 91 7.41 16.82 13.55
CA GLY A 91 7.17 17.80 14.62
C GLY A 91 7.52 17.33 16.04
N CYS A 92 8.02 16.11 16.25
CA CYS A 92 8.47 15.67 17.56
C CYS A 92 9.91 16.19 17.84
N PRO A 93 10.12 17.00 18.89
CA PRO A 93 11.46 17.51 19.24
C PRO A 93 12.30 16.50 20.03
N GLN A 94 11.71 15.37 20.46
CA GLN A 94 12.35 14.45 21.38
C GLN A 94 13.38 13.54 20.68
N PRO A 95 14.57 13.34 21.28
CA PRO A 95 15.55 12.37 20.78
C PRO A 95 15.06 10.93 21.00
N CYS A 96 15.54 10.02 20.17
CA CYS A 96 15.23 8.61 20.31
C CYS A 96 15.92 8.00 21.55
N GLN A 97 15.16 7.19 22.31
CA GLN A 97 15.71 6.46 23.45
C GLN A 97 16.36 5.16 22.97
N GLN A 98 17.61 4.93 23.36
CA GLN A 98 18.31 3.67 23.09
C GLN A 98 17.78 2.60 24.06
N LEU A 99 16.94 1.69 23.57
CA LEU A 99 16.39 0.58 24.35
C LEU A 99 17.25 -0.67 24.16
N GLY A 100 17.95 -1.08 25.22
CA GLY A 100 18.79 -2.28 25.25
C GLY A 100 20.14 -2.07 24.57
N GLY A 101 21.22 -2.56 25.18
CA GLY A 101 22.63 -2.37 24.79
C GLY A 101 23.07 -2.94 23.43
N ILE A 102 22.15 -3.13 22.48
CA ILE A 102 22.44 -3.49 21.09
C ILE A 102 22.32 -2.22 20.25
N ALA A 103 23.35 -1.93 19.46
CA ALA A 103 23.52 -0.70 18.67
C ALA A 103 22.50 -0.48 17.52
N LYS A 104 21.24 -0.92 17.65
CA LYS A 104 20.16 -0.47 16.76
C LYS A 104 19.60 0.84 17.29
N ALA A 105 20.00 1.94 16.65
CA ALA A 105 19.40 3.24 16.88
C ALA A 105 17.87 3.13 16.78
N ASN A 106 17.19 3.40 17.89
CA ASN A 106 15.73 3.47 17.89
C ASN A 106 15.31 4.61 16.98
N LYS A 107 14.29 4.39 16.15
CA LYS A 107 13.77 5.37 15.19
C LYS A 107 12.70 6.28 15.82
N TYR A 108 12.21 5.93 17.01
CA TYR A 108 11.15 6.62 17.71
C TYR A 108 11.54 6.89 19.17
N CYS A 109 11.04 7.99 19.74
CA CYS A 109 11.33 8.35 21.14
C CYS A 109 10.48 7.58 22.16
N SER A 110 9.41 6.90 21.73
CA SER A 110 8.53 6.11 22.59
C SER A 110 7.81 4.99 21.81
N PRO A 111 7.27 3.96 22.49
CA PRO A 111 6.39 2.97 21.87
C PRO A 111 5.16 3.58 21.19
N ALA A 112 4.56 4.61 21.80
CA ALA A 112 3.42 5.33 21.20
C ALA A 112 3.78 5.97 19.85
N HIS A 113 4.96 6.59 19.74
CA HIS A 113 5.43 7.18 18.49
C HIS A 113 5.80 6.11 17.45
N LYS A 114 6.24 4.93 17.88
CA LYS A 114 6.41 3.79 16.98
C LYS A 114 5.06 3.35 16.40
N THR A 115 4.05 3.12 17.23
CA THR A 115 2.69 2.74 16.79
C THR A 115 2.06 3.81 15.89
N LEU A 116 2.24 5.09 16.22
CA LEU A 116 1.83 6.18 15.35
C LEU A 116 2.58 6.10 14.02
N GLY A 117 3.90 5.97 14.00
CA GLY A 117 4.69 5.91 12.77
C GLY A 117 4.31 4.74 11.86
N GLU A 118 3.92 3.60 12.44
CA GLU A 118 3.43 2.43 11.71
C GLU A 118 2.11 2.70 10.97
N THR A 119 1.29 3.64 11.47
CA THR A 119 -0.06 3.89 10.96
C THR A 119 -0.36 5.34 10.60
N VAL A 120 0.63 6.23 10.62
CA VAL A 120 0.42 7.68 10.47
C VAL A 120 -0.25 8.02 9.15
N CYS A 121 -1.22 8.94 9.19
CA CYS A 121 -1.87 9.51 8.03
C CYS A 121 -0.83 10.06 7.04
N LEU A 122 -0.92 9.63 5.77
CA LEU A 122 0.05 10.05 4.75
C LEU A 122 -0.08 11.53 4.37
N MET A 123 -1.20 12.16 4.72
CA MET A 123 -1.46 13.58 4.43
C MET A 123 -0.94 14.49 5.54
N CYS A 124 -1.57 14.46 6.73
CA CYS A 124 -1.26 15.38 7.81
C CYS A 124 -0.06 14.98 8.68
N ARG A 125 0.41 13.72 8.59
CA ARG A 125 1.50 13.17 9.40
C ARG A 125 1.32 13.22 10.93
N ALA A 126 0.10 13.52 11.41
CA ALA A 126 -0.16 13.73 12.82
C ALA A 126 -0.98 12.61 13.48
N ASN A 127 -2.01 12.12 12.80
CA ASN A 127 -2.97 11.16 13.36
C ASN A 127 -2.84 9.78 12.70
N PRO A 128 -3.20 8.69 13.38
CA PRO A 128 -3.24 7.37 12.77
C PRO A 128 -4.31 7.31 11.66
N LYS A 129 -4.05 6.53 10.62
CA LYS A 129 -4.96 6.26 9.52
C LYS A 129 -6.17 5.45 10.00
N GLN A 130 -7.30 5.58 9.33
CA GLN A 130 -8.51 4.82 9.63
C GLN A 130 -8.63 3.56 8.76
N GLY A 131 -8.73 2.39 9.39
CA GLY A 131 -8.97 1.12 8.70
C GLY A 131 -7.97 0.86 7.55
N ASP A 132 -8.49 0.57 6.37
CA ASP A 132 -7.69 0.34 5.17
C ASP A 132 -7.39 1.62 4.36
N LEU A 133 -7.88 2.78 4.81
CA LEU A 133 -7.56 4.08 4.22
C LEU A 133 -6.10 4.46 4.55
N HIS A 134 -5.51 5.32 3.72
CA HIS A 134 -4.18 5.90 3.97
C HIS A 134 -4.22 7.20 4.77
N PHE A 135 -5.41 7.62 5.20
CA PHE A 135 -5.68 8.92 5.80
C PHE A 135 -6.42 8.75 7.13
N CYS A 136 -6.29 9.72 8.03
CA CYS A 136 -6.95 9.70 9.34
C CYS A 136 -8.43 10.07 9.31
N GLY A 137 -8.97 10.42 8.14
CA GLY A 137 -10.37 10.79 7.97
C GLY A 137 -10.63 11.45 6.62
N LYS A 138 -11.90 11.81 6.38
CA LYS A 138 -12.38 12.39 5.11
C LYS A 138 -11.65 13.68 4.75
N THR A 139 -11.43 14.60 5.69
CA THR A 139 -10.73 15.87 5.43
C THR A 139 -9.35 15.67 4.80
N CYS A 140 -8.53 14.78 5.37
CA CYS A 140 -7.20 14.48 4.80
C CYS A 140 -7.28 13.73 3.48
N ALA A 141 -8.31 12.90 3.27
CA ALA A 141 -8.51 12.22 2.00
C ALA A 141 -8.89 13.21 0.89
N ASP A 142 -9.84 14.12 1.18
CA ASP A 142 -10.28 15.17 0.26
C ASP A 142 -9.15 16.15 -0.05
N GLU A 143 -8.35 16.54 0.94
CA GLU A 143 -7.17 17.40 0.73
C GLU A 143 -6.14 16.70 -0.16
N ALA A 144 -5.88 15.41 0.04
CA ALA A 144 -4.97 14.67 -0.82
C ALA A 144 -5.47 14.68 -2.27
N ILE A 145 -6.77 14.41 -2.47
CA ILE A 145 -7.42 14.39 -3.78
C ILE A 145 -7.40 15.77 -4.44
N SER A 146 -7.72 16.84 -3.72
CA SER A 146 -7.74 18.20 -4.26
C SER A 146 -6.36 18.68 -4.71
N ARG A 147 -5.30 18.16 -4.09
CA ARG A 147 -3.92 18.42 -4.46
C ARG A 147 -3.40 17.51 -5.58
N GLY A 148 -4.18 16.52 -6.01
CA GLY A 148 -3.79 15.59 -7.07
C GLY A 148 -3.61 16.28 -8.43
N PRO A 149 -2.65 15.85 -9.27
CA PRO A 149 -1.74 14.73 -9.05
C PRO A 149 -0.54 15.10 -8.16
N ILE A 150 -0.29 14.30 -7.13
CA ILE A 150 0.91 14.40 -6.26
C ILE A 150 1.39 13.02 -5.84
N ILE A 151 2.60 12.97 -5.29
CA ILE A 151 3.12 11.80 -4.57
C ILE A 151 3.28 12.12 -3.09
N LEU A 152 2.83 11.19 -2.24
CA LEU A 152 3.01 11.24 -0.80
C LEU A 152 3.99 10.15 -0.39
N GLU A 153 5.09 10.52 0.24
CA GLU A 153 6.04 9.54 0.77
C GLU A 153 5.35 8.62 1.79
N VAL A 154 5.55 7.32 1.65
CA VAL A 154 5.12 6.34 2.65
C VAL A 154 6.30 6.12 3.59
N PRO A 155 6.23 6.52 4.88
CA PRO A 155 7.39 6.48 5.76
C PRO A 155 7.94 5.07 5.92
N GLU A 156 9.25 4.93 5.99
CA GLU A 156 9.89 3.66 6.32
C GLU A 156 9.44 3.21 7.73
N GLY A 157 8.86 2.02 7.82
CA GLY A 157 8.23 1.49 9.04
C GLY A 157 6.70 1.60 9.03
N HIS A 158 6.11 2.40 8.14
CA HIS A 158 4.66 2.43 7.96
C HIS A 158 4.15 1.10 7.38
N ILE A 159 2.98 0.62 7.81
CA ILE A 159 2.47 -0.69 7.36
C ILE A 159 2.26 -0.77 5.84
N THR A 160 1.93 0.35 5.19
CA THR A 160 1.82 0.42 3.72
C THR A 160 3.18 0.25 3.05
N PHE A 161 4.26 0.80 3.63
CA PHE A 161 5.61 0.58 3.12
C PHE A 161 5.94 -0.91 3.21
N GLY A 162 5.74 -1.52 4.39
CA GLY A 162 5.97 -2.96 4.58
C GLY A 162 5.17 -3.82 3.59
N SER A 163 3.88 -3.51 3.40
CA SER A 163 3.02 -4.25 2.46
C SER A 163 3.48 -4.15 1.01
N VAL A 164 3.86 -2.95 0.53
CA VAL A 164 4.29 -2.74 -0.86
C VAL A 164 5.67 -3.34 -1.09
N SER A 165 6.60 -3.17 -0.15
CA SER A 165 7.94 -3.75 -0.22
C SER A 165 7.91 -5.28 -0.18
N GLU A 166 7.01 -5.87 0.63
CA GLU A 166 6.83 -7.33 0.64
C GLU A 166 6.23 -7.84 -0.67
N GLN A 167 5.27 -7.13 -1.26
CA GLN A 167 4.77 -7.46 -2.60
C GLN A 167 5.89 -7.42 -3.63
N PHE A 168 6.76 -6.39 -3.59
CA PHE A 168 7.91 -6.29 -4.49
C PHE A 168 8.82 -7.51 -4.35
N LYS A 169 9.22 -7.83 -3.12
CA LYS A 169 10.11 -8.94 -2.80
C LYS A 169 9.52 -10.30 -3.18
N THR A 170 8.29 -10.59 -2.79
CA THR A 170 7.62 -11.88 -3.06
C THR A 170 7.28 -12.11 -4.53
N SER A 171 7.19 -11.04 -5.31
CA SER A 171 7.01 -11.11 -6.76
C SER A 171 8.32 -10.99 -7.55
N TRP A 172 9.47 -10.92 -6.88
CA TRP A 172 10.78 -10.99 -7.53
C TRP A 172 11.12 -12.45 -7.79
N ARG A 173 10.91 -12.94 -9.02
CA ARG A 173 10.86 -14.38 -9.34
C ARG A 173 11.85 -14.84 -10.40
N HIS A 174 12.74 -13.95 -10.84
CA HIS A 174 13.85 -14.34 -11.71
C HIS A 174 15.00 -14.83 -10.84
N ASN A 175 15.28 -16.14 -10.87
CA ASN A 175 16.29 -16.77 -10.01
C ASN A 175 17.72 -16.28 -10.29
N ASN A 176 17.98 -15.76 -11.49
CA ASN A 176 19.27 -15.19 -11.89
C ASN A 176 19.44 -13.71 -11.49
N LYS A 177 18.48 -13.12 -10.76
CA LYS A 177 18.54 -11.74 -10.29
C LYS A 177 18.39 -11.69 -8.77
N ALA A 178 19.40 -11.17 -8.07
CA ALA A 178 19.25 -10.85 -6.66
C ALA A 178 18.13 -9.81 -6.48
N CYS A 179 17.24 -10.01 -5.50
CA CYS A 179 16.19 -9.03 -5.20
C CYS A 179 16.81 -7.81 -4.53
N PRO A 180 16.76 -6.61 -5.15
CA PRO A 180 17.35 -5.41 -4.55
C PRO A 180 16.50 -4.93 -3.36
N PRO A 181 17.11 -4.25 -2.38
CA PRO A 181 16.36 -3.66 -1.28
C PRO A 181 15.53 -2.46 -1.75
N VAL A 182 14.28 -2.41 -1.28
CA VAL A 182 13.40 -1.24 -1.45
C VAL A 182 13.86 -0.12 -0.52
N LYS A 183 14.01 1.09 -1.06
CA LYS A 183 14.50 2.28 -0.37
C LYS A 183 13.43 3.33 -0.10
N ALA A 184 12.49 3.49 -1.02
CA ALA A 184 11.37 4.41 -0.83
C ALA A 184 10.10 3.87 -1.49
N VAL A 185 8.97 4.20 -0.89
CA VAL A 185 7.64 3.94 -1.46
C VAL A 185 6.89 5.25 -1.43
N PHE A 186 6.27 5.61 -2.55
CA PHE A 186 5.41 6.79 -2.64
C PHE A 186 4.00 6.36 -3.01
N LYS A 187 2.99 6.82 -2.27
CA LYS A 187 1.59 6.70 -2.64
C LYS A 187 1.29 7.77 -3.69
N ILE A 188 0.81 7.35 -4.85
CA ILE A 188 0.34 8.25 -5.90
C ILE A 188 -1.10 8.64 -5.59
N ILE A 189 -1.36 9.94 -5.60
CA ILE A 189 -2.70 10.51 -5.55
C ILE A 189 -3.00 11.07 -6.93
N SER A 190 -3.90 10.42 -7.66
CA SER A 190 -4.35 10.85 -8.99
C SER A 190 -5.37 11.98 -8.87
N SER A 191 -5.61 12.70 -9.97
CA SER A 191 -6.69 13.68 -10.02
C SER A 191 -8.06 13.01 -9.88
N GLN A 192 -9.05 13.74 -9.33
CA GLN A 192 -10.41 13.26 -9.17
C GLN A 192 -11.03 12.79 -10.50
N ALA A 193 -10.81 13.54 -11.58
CA ALA A 193 -11.30 13.19 -12.92
C ALA A 193 -10.72 11.85 -13.42
N SER A 194 -9.43 11.59 -13.16
CA SER A 194 -8.79 10.33 -13.53
C SER A 194 -9.35 9.16 -12.72
N LEU A 195 -9.59 9.36 -11.41
CA LEU A 195 -10.19 8.33 -10.55
C LEU A 195 -11.62 8.00 -10.95
N ALA A 196 -12.45 9.02 -11.23
CA ALA A 196 -13.84 8.84 -11.65
C ALA A 196 -13.96 7.95 -12.90
N LYS A 197 -13.12 8.17 -13.92
CA LYS A 197 -13.08 7.32 -15.12
C LYS A 197 -12.71 5.87 -14.82
N TYR A 198 -11.72 5.66 -13.95
CA TYR A 198 -11.32 4.31 -13.54
C TYR A 198 -12.42 3.59 -12.76
N ASP A 199 -13.06 4.28 -11.82
CA ASP A 199 -14.14 3.70 -11.03
C ASP A 199 -15.38 3.41 -11.89
N ALA A 200 -15.69 4.25 -12.87
CA ALA A 200 -16.73 3.98 -13.85
C ALA A 200 -16.41 2.74 -14.70
N TYR A 201 -15.19 2.63 -15.22
CA TYR A 201 -14.75 1.44 -15.96
C TYR A 201 -14.82 0.17 -15.09
N ARG A 202 -14.31 0.23 -13.86
CA ARG A 202 -14.33 -0.88 -12.89
C ARG A 202 -15.75 -1.31 -12.56
N ALA A 203 -16.67 -0.35 -12.34
CA ALA A 203 -18.08 -0.63 -12.07
C ALA A 203 -18.76 -1.28 -13.28
N ALA A 204 -18.48 -0.81 -14.49
CA ALA A 204 -19.01 -1.41 -15.72
C ALA A 204 -18.51 -2.85 -15.92
N VAL A 205 -17.23 -3.14 -15.62
CA VAL A 205 -16.67 -4.50 -15.67
C VAL A 205 -17.30 -5.39 -14.61
N GLU A 206 -17.50 -4.86 -13.39
CA GLU A 206 -18.19 -5.59 -12.34
C GLU A 206 -19.63 -5.93 -12.71
N ALA A 207 -20.39 -4.97 -13.25
CA ALA A 207 -21.78 -5.18 -13.62
C ALA A 207 -21.98 -6.31 -14.64
N ARG A 208 -21.04 -6.48 -15.59
CA ARG A 208 -21.10 -7.56 -16.59
C ARG A 208 -20.45 -8.87 -16.17
N GLY A 209 -19.53 -8.85 -15.20
CA GLY A 209 -18.74 -10.02 -14.81
C GLY A 209 -19.05 -10.60 -13.43
N ASN A 210 -19.75 -9.86 -12.57
CA ASN A 210 -20.17 -10.24 -11.22
C ASN A 210 -19.04 -10.90 -10.38
N PHE A 211 -17.86 -10.29 -10.38
CA PHE A 211 -16.66 -10.87 -9.79
C PHE A 211 -16.72 -10.89 -8.26
N VAL A 212 -17.43 -9.95 -7.63
CA VAL A 212 -17.63 -9.91 -6.18
C VAL A 212 -18.40 -11.14 -5.70
N ALA A 213 -19.45 -11.55 -6.43
CA ALA A 213 -20.19 -12.77 -6.11
C ALA A 213 -19.31 -14.03 -6.18
N SER A 214 -18.25 -14.00 -6.97
CA SER A 214 -17.25 -15.06 -7.10
C SER A 214 -16.08 -14.93 -6.10
N GLY A 215 -16.20 -14.05 -5.09
CA GLY A 215 -15.19 -13.87 -4.05
C GLY A 215 -13.96 -13.05 -4.47
N ARG A 216 -14.02 -12.33 -5.60
CA ARG A 216 -12.94 -11.48 -6.09
C ARG A 216 -13.23 -10.01 -5.77
N SER A 217 -12.23 -9.15 -5.97
CA SER A 217 -12.43 -7.70 -5.96
C SER A 217 -13.34 -7.27 -7.11
N ALA A 218 -14.08 -6.18 -6.93
CA ALA A 218 -14.91 -5.61 -7.97
C ALA A 218 -14.11 -5.31 -9.25
N GLY A 219 -14.64 -5.73 -10.39
CA GLY A 219 -13.99 -5.69 -11.69
C GLY A 219 -12.81 -6.65 -11.84
N ASN A 220 -12.64 -7.57 -10.89
CA ASN A 220 -11.42 -8.37 -10.73
C ASN A 220 -10.16 -7.46 -10.71
N GLU A 221 -10.21 -6.39 -9.91
CA GLU A 221 -9.07 -5.47 -9.70
C GLU A 221 -7.89 -6.21 -9.07
N ASN A 222 -6.75 -6.20 -9.74
CA ASN A 222 -5.51 -6.79 -9.27
C ASN A 222 -4.37 -5.79 -9.28
N ARG A 223 -3.38 -6.01 -8.41
CA ARG A 223 -2.13 -5.26 -8.43
C ARG A 223 -1.16 -5.81 -9.46
N ARG A 224 -0.56 -4.94 -10.27
CA ARG A 224 0.44 -5.30 -11.28
C ARG A 224 1.58 -4.31 -11.37
N TRP A 225 2.77 -4.82 -11.61
CA TRP A 225 4.00 -4.07 -11.80
C TRP A 225 4.10 -3.55 -13.24
N HIS A 226 4.69 -2.35 -13.37
CA HIS A 226 5.08 -1.77 -14.64
C HIS A 226 6.41 -1.04 -14.46
N GLY A 227 7.42 -1.41 -15.25
CA GLY A 227 8.66 -0.68 -15.34
C GLY A 227 8.66 0.25 -16.54
N THR A 228 9.26 1.42 -16.37
CA THR A 228 9.28 2.45 -17.40
C THR A 228 10.53 3.31 -17.28
N ARG A 229 10.74 4.19 -18.27
CA ARG A 229 11.87 5.11 -18.27
C ARG A 229 11.60 6.29 -17.34
N ARG A 230 12.55 6.55 -16.45
CA ARG A 230 12.58 7.71 -15.56
C ARG A 230 13.66 8.68 -16.05
N GLU A 231 13.24 9.84 -16.53
CA GLU A 231 14.20 10.84 -17.06
C GLU A 231 14.75 11.81 -16.01
N CYS A 232 14.10 11.90 -14.85
CA CYS A 232 14.43 12.81 -13.78
C CYS A 232 14.79 12.05 -12.50
N LYS A 233 14.96 12.76 -11.38
CA LYS A 233 15.25 12.15 -10.07
C LYS A 233 14.01 11.97 -9.19
N LEU A 234 12.80 11.95 -9.77
CA LEU A 234 11.56 11.77 -8.99
C LEU A 234 11.67 10.56 -8.06
N GLY A 235 11.43 10.81 -6.78
CA GLY A 235 11.52 9.84 -5.68
C GLY A 235 12.87 9.80 -4.96
N ASP A 236 13.93 10.37 -5.53
CA ASP A 236 15.21 10.52 -4.83
C ASP A 236 15.08 11.55 -3.69
N LYS A 237 16.01 11.54 -2.72
CA LYS A 237 15.98 12.45 -1.57
C LYS A 237 15.91 13.91 -2.02
N GLY A 238 14.84 14.61 -1.62
CA GLY A 238 14.57 16.01 -1.98
C GLY A 238 13.83 16.21 -3.31
N TYR A 239 13.55 15.15 -4.08
CA TYR A 239 12.94 15.22 -5.41
C TYR A 239 11.54 14.60 -5.41
N THR A 240 10.54 15.36 -4.96
CA THR A 240 9.13 14.93 -4.94
C THR A 240 8.25 15.63 -5.98
N LYS A 241 8.79 16.64 -6.67
CA LYS A 241 8.10 17.37 -7.74
C LYS A 241 8.34 16.67 -9.08
N PHE A 242 7.29 16.59 -9.89
CA PHE A 242 7.41 16.05 -11.24
C PHE A 242 8.20 16.99 -12.15
N CYS A 243 9.00 16.44 -13.06
CA CYS A 243 9.60 17.23 -14.14
C CYS A 243 8.54 17.65 -15.18
N THR A 244 8.88 18.61 -16.04
CA THR A 244 8.02 19.12 -17.12
C THR A 244 8.20 18.37 -18.45
N SER A 245 9.17 17.45 -18.54
CA SER A 245 9.43 16.67 -19.74
C SER A 245 8.23 15.80 -20.13
N THR A 246 7.76 15.96 -21.37
CA THR A 246 6.72 15.14 -22.00
C THR A 246 7.23 13.77 -22.45
N SER A 247 8.55 13.56 -22.48
CA SER A 247 9.18 12.26 -22.75
C SER A 247 9.50 11.46 -21.49
N CYS A 248 9.32 12.05 -20.29
CA CYS A 248 9.52 11.35 -19.03
C CYS A 248 8.34 10.43 -18.72
N SER A 249 8.41 9.18 -19.19
CA SER A 249 7.33 8.19 -19.08
C SER A 249 6.86 8.02 -17.63
N LEU A 250 7.77 7.92 -16.65
CA LEU A 250 7.37 7.82 -15.24
C LEU A 250 6.53 9.04 -14.79
N CYS A 251 6.99 10.27 -15.04
CA CYS A 251 6.25 11.47 -14.64
C CYS A 251 4.92 11.59 -15.38
N CYS A 252 4.87 11.28 -16.68
CA CYS A 252 3.65 11.34 -17.47
C CYS A 252 2.62 10.34 -16.93
N ILE A 253 3.01 9.08 -16.74
CA ILE A 253 2.11 8.06 -16.17
C ILE A 253 1.59 8.47 -14.80
N VAL A 254 2.46 8.99 -13.91
CA VAL A 254 2.04 9.37 -12.56
C VAL A 254 1.11 10.60 -12.57
N LYS A 255 1.32 11.56 -13.49
CA LYS A 255 0.48 12.77 -13.60
C LYS A 255 -0.88 12.51 -14.24
N THR A 256 -0.89 11.82 -15.38
CA THR A 256 -2.05 11.74 -16.28
C THR A 256 -2.54 10.32 -16.51
N SER A 257 -2.00 9.33 -15.80
CA SER A 257 -2.22 7.89 -16.00
C SER A 257 -1.59 7.36 -17.30
N PHE A 258 -1.84 6.08 -17.56
CA PHE A 258 -1.41 5.39 -18.76
C PHE A 258 -2.19 5.85 -20.00
N ASP A 259 -1.50 5.81 -21.14
CA ASP A 259 -2.09 6.16 -22.43
C ASP A 259 -1.60 5.20 -23.51
N LEU A 260 -2.53 4.51 -24.18
CA LEU A 260 -2.29 3.66 -25.35
C LEU A 260 -1.69 4.45 -26.53
N GLY A 261 -1.88 5.76 -26.60
CA GLY A 261 -1.17 6.65 -27.53
C GLY A 261 0.34 6.66 -27.31
N MET A 262 0.83 6.21 -26.15
CA MET A 262 2.26 6.11 -25.82
C MET A 262 2.83 4.70 -26.07
N PHE A 263 2.02 3.74 -26.52
CA PHE A 263 2.49 2.39 -26.86
C PHE A 263 3.61 2.44 -27.90
N GLY A 264 4.57 1.51 -27.80
CA GLY A 264 5.61 1.33 -28.80
C GLY A 264 6.70 2.42 -28.81
N LYS A 265 6.57 3.52 -28.06
CA LYS A 265 7.59 4.59 -28.06
C LYS A 265 8.98 4.14 -27.59
N LYS A 266 9.08 3.05 -26.82
CA LYS A 266 10.36 2.47 -26.37
C LYS A 266 10.81 1.29 -27.26
N THR A 267 9.90 0.40 -27.61
CA THR A 267 10.22 -0.92 -28.21
C THR A 267 9.75 -1.06 -29.66
N GLY A 268 8.90 -0.16 -30.16
CA GLY A 268 8.25 -0.25 -31.47
C GLY A 268 7.23 -1.39 -31.61
N TRP A 269 7.18 -2.32 -30.65
CA TRP A 269 6.45 -3.58 -30.76
C TRP A 269 6.06 -4.14 -29.39
N GLY A 270 5.05 -5.01 -29.37
CA GLY A 270 4.62 -5.81 -28.22
C GLY A 270 4.04 -7.15 -28.66
N ARG A 271 4.25 -8.20 -27.85
CA ARG A 271 3.83 -9.59 -28.16
C ARG A 271 2.35 -9.75 -28.46
N PHE A 272 1.53 -8.87 -27.91
CA PHE A 272 0.07 -8.85 -28.00
C PHE A 272 -0.41 -7.51 -28.59
N GLY A 273 0.36 -6.91 -29.50
CA GLY A 273 0.00 -5.67 -30.17
C GLY A 273 -0.12 -4.44 -29.25
N LYS A 274 -0.94 -3.47 -29.67
CA LYS A 274 -1.04 -2.14 -29.05
C LYS A 274 -1.85 -2.18 -27.76
N GLY A 275 -1.17 -2.54 -26.67
CA GLY A 275 -1.74 -2.61 -25.33
C GLY A 275 -0.85 -1.99 -24.26
N LEU A 276 -1.38 -1.89 -23.04
CA LEU A 276 -0.61 -1.51 -21.85
C LEU A 276 -0.16 -2.78 -21.14
N TYR A 277 1.15 -2.97 -21.05
CA TYR A 277 1.77 -4.20 -20.55
C TYR A 277 2.12 -4.05 -19.07
N THR A 278 1.67 -5.02 -18.28
CA THR A 278 1.97 -5.13 -16.86
C THR A 278 2.29 -6.57 -16.49
N SER A 279 2.83 -6.80 -15.29
CA SER A 279 3.17 -8.15 -14.83
C SER A 279 2.86 -8.33 -13.36
N ALA A 280 2.51 -9.55 -12.94
CA ALA A 280 2.49 -9.95 -11.55
C ALA A 280 3.90 -10.22 -10.97
N THR A 281 4.94 -10.17 -11.80
CA THR A 281 6.34 -10.42 -11.46
C THR A 281 7.16 -9.11 -11.52
N SER A 282 7.66 -8.65 -10.36
CA SER A 282 8.39 -7.38 -10.25
C SER A 282 9.72 -7.41 -11.01
N SER A 283 10.46 -8.51 -10.95
CA SER A 283 11.75 -8.71 -11.64
C SER A 283 11.64 -8.69 -13.17
N LYS A 284 10.45 -8.98 -13.73
CA LYS A 284 10.13 -8.80 -15.16
C LYS A 284 9.91 -7.34 -15.49
N SER A 285 9.15 -6.63 -14.65
CA SER A 285 8.91 -5.20 -14.85
C SER A 285 10.21 -4.41 -14.72
N ASP A 286 11.13 -4.86 -13.87
CA ASP A 286 12.48 -4.32 -13.73
C ASP A 286 13.28 -4.25 -15.06
N ASP A 287 13.08 -5.21 -15.98
CA ASP A 287 13.72 -5.19 -17.32
C ASP A 287 13.36 -3.93 -18.13
N TYR A 288 12.21 -3.32 -17.81
CA TYR A 288 11.72 -2.12 -18.50
C TYR A 288 12.03 -0.83 -17.73
N ALA A 289 12.43 -0.94 -16.47
CA ALA A 289 12.83 0.21 -15.65
C ALA A 289 14.23 0.68 -16.03
N SER A 290 14.37 1.97 -16.33
CA SER A 290 15.67 2.57 -16.63
C SER A 290 15.70 4.04 -16.25
N ASN A 291 16.89 4.56 -15.95
CA ASN A 291 17.10 5.97 -15.67
C ASN A 291 17.80 6.64 -16.86
N LYS A 292 17.40 7.87 -17.20
CA LYS A 292 18.17 8.73 -18.11
C LYS A 292 19.32 9.44 -17.39
N LEU A 293 19.08 9.86 -16.15
CA LEU A 293 20.07 10.51 -15.29
C LEU A 293 20.61 9.50 -14.27
N PRO A 294 21.90 9.57 -13.88
CA PRO A 294 22.44 8.74 -12.81
C PRO A 294 21.65 8.90 -11.51
N SER A 295 21.34 7.77 -10.89
CA SER A 295 20.68 7.68 -9.58
C SER A 295 21.03 6.33 -8.96
N PRO A 296 21.23 6.27 -7.62
CA PRO A 296 21.46 5.00 -6.92
C PRO A 296 20.21 4.10 -6.89
N TYR A 297 19.08 4.58 -7.43
CA TYR A 297 17.81 3.85 -7.40
C TYR A 297 17.22 3.67 -8.79
N LYS A 298 16.58 2.53 -9.04
CA LYS A 298 15.58 2.34 -10.10
C LYS A 298 14.18 2.60 -9.55
N ALA A 299 13.24 2.89 -10.45
CA ALA A 299 11.84 3.10 -10.11
C ALA A 299 10.93 2.16 -10.90
N ILE A 300 9.97 1.52 -10.22
CA ILE A 300 8.85 0.82 -10.86
C ILE A 300 7.52 1.25 -10.25
N LEU A 301 6.44 1.05 -11.00
CA LEU A 301 5.08 1.34 -10.56
C LEU A 301 4.37 0.07 -10.10
N LEU A 302 3.66 0.17 -8.97
CA LEU A 302 2.63 -0.78 -8.58
C LEU A 302 1.26 -0.17 -8.88
N ASN A 303 0.53 -0.82 -9.77
CA ASN A 303 -0.70 -0.29 -10.35
C ASN A 303 -1.90 -1.09 -9.86
N LYS A 304 -3.07 -0.46 -9.84
CA LYS A 304 -4.36 -1.14 -9.80
C LYS A 304 -4.82 -1.38 -11.23
N VAL A 305 -5.15 -2.62 -11.57
CA VAL A 305 -5.58 -3.00 -12.93
C VAL A 305 -6.90 -3.77 -12.83
N VAL A 306 -7.92 -3.29 -13.52
CA VAL A 306 -9.19 -3.98 -13.71
C VAL A 306 -8.96 -5.09 -14.74
N VAL A 307 -8.76 -6.31 -14.25
CA VAL A 307 -8.47 -7.46 -15.13
C VAL A 307 -9.72 -7.94 -15.83
N GLY A 308 -10.89 -7.83 -15.18
CA GLY A 308 -12.14 -8.38 -15.68
C GLY A 308 -12.01 -9.88 -16.01
N LYS A 309 -12.67 -10.31 -17.10
CA LYS A 309 -12.52 -11.65 -17.65
C LYS A 309 -11.31 -11.67 -18.59
N GLY A 310 -10.22 -12.31 -18.16
CA GLY A 310 -8.98 -12.38 -18.92
C GLY A 310 -8.96 -13.51 -19.95
N TYR A 311 -8.54 -13.21 -21.17
CA TYR A 311 -8.35 -14.15 -22.27
C TYR A 311 -6.93 -14.72 -22.20
N LYS A 312 -6.81 -16.01 -21.92
CA LYS A 312 -5.52 -16.67 -21.73
C LYS A 312 -4.86 -16.99 -23.07
N VAL A 313 -3.57 -16.70 -23.18
CA VAL A 313 -2.77 -16.97 -24.37
C VAL A 313 -1.39 -17.51 -23.99
N THR A 314 -0.85 -18.37 -24.84
CA THR A 314 0.51 -18.95 -24.71
C THR A 314 1.39 -18.67 -25.94
N GLU A 315 0.82 -18.06 -26.99
CA GLU A 315 1.50 -17.74 -28.25
C GLU A 315 1.41 -16.23 -28.53
N ASN A 316 2.37 -15.71 -29.29
CA ASN A 316 2.38 -14.30 -29.69
C ASN A 316 1.18 -13.98 -30.61
N ALA A 317 0.62 -12.79 -30.45
CA ALA A 317 -0.47 -12.28 -31.27
C ALA A 317 -0.26 -10.77 -31.50
N THR A 318 0.74 -10.44 -32.31
CA THR A 318 1.33 -9.10 -32.40
C THR A 318 0.43 -8.04 -33.04
N THR A 319 -0.65 -8.47 -33.69
CA THR A 319 -1.64 -7.60 -34.37
C THR A 319 -2.86 -7.30 -33.49
N MET A 320 -2.91 -7.79 -32.25
CA MET A 320 -4.04 -7.55 -31.35
C MET A 320 -4.19 -6.06 -31.02
N THR A 321 -5.44 -5.60 -31.06
CA THR A 321 -5.87 -4.27 -30.61
C THR A 321 -6.82 -4.34 -29.43
N GLY A 322 -7.19 -5.54 -29.00
CA GLY A 322 -8.10 -5.83 -27.91
C GLY A 322 -8.20 -7.34 -27.67
N PRO A 323 -8.71 -7.79 -26.52
CA PRO A 323 -9.06 -9.20 -26.32
C PRO A 323 -10.27 -9.57 -27.21
N PRO A 324 -10.54 -10.87 -27.46
CA PRO A 324 -11.74 -11.31 -28.14
C PRO A 324 -13.02 -10.84 -27.43
N THR A 325 -14.13 -10.76 -28.16
CA THR A 325 -15.44 -10.40 -27.62
C THR A 325 -15.78 -11.23 -26.38
N GLY A 326 -16.27 -10.56 -25.33
CA GLY A 326 -16.61 -11.20 -24.05
C GLY A 326 -15.44 -11.36 -23.07
N TYR A 327 -14.31 -10.70 -23.34
CA TYR A 327 -13.15 -10.58 -22.44
C TYR A 327 -12.74 -9.11 -22.27
N ASP A 328 -12.05 -8.80 -21.17
CA ASP A 328 -11.65 -7.44 -20.80
C ASP A 328 -10.13 -7.22 -20.85
N SER A 329 -9.35 -8.31 -20.87
CA SER A 329 -7.88 -8.26 -20.91
C SER A 329 -7.29 -9.53 -21.52
N VAL A 330 -5.99 -9.50 -21.82
CA VAL A 330 -5.21 -10.67 -22.25
C VAL A 330 -4.26 -11.10 -21.14
N LEU A 331 -4.26 -12.39 -20.82
CA LEU A 331 -3.40 -13.05 -19.83
C LEU A 331 -2.40 -13.94 -20.55
N ALA A 332 -1.19 -13.43 -20.72
CA ALA A 332 -0.07 -14.17 -21.27
C ALA A 332 0.52 -15.05 -20.16
N GLU A 333 0.26 -16.35 -20.21
CA GLU A 333 0.72 -17.31 -19.20
C GLU A 333 2.02 -17.97 -19.64
N LYS A 334 2.83 -18.45 -18.67
CA LYS A 334 4.05 -19.20 -19.01
C LYS A 334 3.67 -20.48 -19.75
N GLY A 335 4.34 -20.76 -20.86
CA GLY A 335 4.05 -21.88 -21.75
C GLY A 335 4.28 -21.50 -23.22
N GLY A 336 4.52 -22.48 -24.08
CA GLY A 336 4.87 -22.23 -25.49
C GLY A 336 6.12 -21.36 -25.60
N LYS A 337 5.99 -20.19 -26.26
CA LYS A 337 7.08 -19.21 -26.44
C LYS A 337 7.22 -18.20 -25.28
N LEU A 338 6.40 -18.29 -24.23
CA LEU A 338 6.33 -17.28 -23.17
C LEU A 338 7.04 -17.73 -21.89
N ASN A 339 8.10 -17.01 -21.54
CA ASN A 339 8.92 -17.32 -20.36
C ASN A 339 8.41 -16.68 -19.06
N HIS A 340 7.60 -15.62 -19.14
CA HIS A 340 7.13 -14.85 -17.99
C HIS A 340 5.72 -14.31 -18.21
N ASP A 341 4.97 -14.08 -17.14
CA ASP A 341 3.59 -13.60 -17.21
C ASP A 341 3.49 -12.16 -17.75
N GLU A 342 2.45 -11.87 -18.55
CA GLU A 342 2.02 -10.51 -18.91
C GLU A 342 0.51 -10.41 -18.75
N LEU A 343 0.06 -9.30 -18.20
CA LEU A 343 -1.31 -8.84 -18.33
C LEU A 343 -1.29 -7.66 -19.28
N VAL A 344 -2.07 -7.76 -20.37
CA VAL A 344 -2.24 -6.69 -21.35
C VAL A 344 -3.68 -6.21 -21.32
N ILE A 345 -3.83 -4.90 -21.19
CA ILE A 345 -5.12 -4.20 -21.25
C ILE A 345 -5.12 -3.23 -22.44
N TYR A 346 -6.31 -2.94 -22.95
CA TYR A 346 -6.50 -2.17 -24.18
C TYR A 346 -7.46 -0.99 -23.96
N ASP A 347 -7.57 -0.55 -22.72
CA ASP A 347 -8.32 0.65 -22.32
C ASP A 347 -7.48 1.45 -21.29
N ASN A 348 -7.38 2.77 -21.50
CA ASN A 348 -6.64 3.67 -20.61
C ASN A 348 -7.27 3.74 -19.21
N ASP A 349 -8.57 3.50 -19.10
CA ASP A 349 -9.34 3.55 -17.86
C ASP A 349 -9.34 2.21 -17.09
N ALA A 350 -8.76 1.15 -17.64
CA ALA A 350 -8.58 -0.12 -16.96
C ALA A 350 -7.42 -0.15 -15.94
N ILE A 351 -6.61 0.91 -15.84
CA ILE A 351 -5.42 0.95 -14.97
C ILE A 351 -5.22 2.29 -14.28
N ARG A 352 -4.78 2.28 -13.02
CA ARG A 352 -4.27 3.47 -12.33
C ARG A 352 -2.97 3.19 -11.59
N PRO A 353 -1.95 4.06 -11.72
CA PRO A 353 -0.73 3.92 -10.93
C PRO A 353 -1.05 4.23 -9.47
N SER A 354 -0.67 3.34 -8.55
CA SER A 354 -0.99 3.50 -7.12
C SER A 354 0.25 3.80 -6.28
N TYR A 355 1.40 3.21 -6.61
CA TYR A 355 2.64 3.48 -5.91
C TYR A 355 3.84 3.59 -6.86
N ILE A 356 4.80 4.42 -6.48
CA ILE A 356 6.18 4.35 -7.01
C ILE A 356 7.02 3.61 -5.96
N VAL A 357 7.80 2.63 -6.40
CA VAL A 357 8.76 1.89 -5.57
C VAL A 357 10.16 2.18 -6.09
N LEU A 358 11.00 2.72 -5.21
CA LEU A 358 12.42 2.98 -5.46
C LEU A 358 13.24 1.88 -4.79
N PHE A 359 14.17 1.29 -5.53
CA PHE A 359 15.02 0.19 -5.06
C PHE A 359 16.44 0.36 -5.62
N GLU A 360 17.45 -0.21 -4.96
CA GLU A 360 18.84 -0.11 -5.41
C GLU A 360 19.03 -0.69 -6.82
N THR A 361 19.92 -0.05 -7.59
CA THR A 361 20.27 -0.45 -8.96
C THR A 361 21.07 -1.74 -9.02
#